data_AF-A0A2N9GE68-F1
#
_entry.id   AF-A0A2N9GE68-F1
#
_cell.length_a   1.000
_cell.length_b   1.000
_cell.length_c   1.000
_cell.angle_alpha   90.00
_cell.angle_beta   90.00
_cell.angle_gamma   90.00
#
_symmetry.space_group_name_H-M   'P 1'
#
loop_
_entity.id
_entity.type
_entity.pdbx_description
1 polymer ?
#
loop_
_entity_poly.entity_id
_entity_poly.type
_entity_poly.pdbx_seq_one_letter_code
_entity_poly.pdbx_strand_id
1 'polypeptide(L)'
;MIGRSKKSIFHSLKARIVQRLQGWKERFLSRAGREILIKAVAQAIPTYAMNCFKLPKTWCEEINSLIARYWWGQKNDERKLHWIRWDKLCTAKPDGGIGFRNLHLFNMALLAKQCWRLLQNTQSLFYRVFKARYFPTCSVMEASLGNNPSFLWRSILSGREVIQKSLTWVSPGNGRAPRPSWSRTTNGSFTVQSAYVLLASEQRGAISGECSNVQGLRWFWKKLWKLPIPGKIKHFLWRAYNESLPTLLNLYKRKISKSSTCVICKQEDDSTTHALWQCPLARNAWALVQGRVQKLPNQVEEFSGFMQWIFMNFTSDALAEWAAVVWSIWNARNKFVHEGCQLPPELILLNGVAVVRDYKEAKSAQCMQ
;
A
#
# COMPACT_ATOMS: atom_id res chain seq x y z
N MET A 1 8.18 7.81 35.82
CA MET A 1 7.49 9.10 35.55
C MET A 1 7.24 9.27 34.06
N ILE A 2 6.03 8.98 33.55
CA ILE A 2 5.63 9.19 32.13
C ILE A 2 4.68 10.41 31.99
N GLY A 3 4.45 11.16 33.08
CA GLY A 3 3.46 12.23 33.14
C GLY A 3 3.80 13.50 32.35
N ARG A 4 5.07 13.96 32.39
CA ARG A 4 5.50 15.27 31.84
C ARG A 4 6.26 15.21 30.48
N SER A 5 6.85 14.07 30.08
CA SER A 5 7.65 13.97 28.84
C SER A 5 6.92 13.39 27.60
N LYS A 6 5.58 13.32 27.60
CA LYS A 6 4.78 12.68 26.52
C LYS A 6 5.07 13.27 25.14
N LYS A 7 5.10 14.61 25.04
CA LYS A 7 5.46 15.32 23.81
C LYS A 7 6.89 14.99 23.38
N SER A 8 7.82 14.89 24.33
CA SER A 8 9.23 14.54 24.06
C SER A 8 9.38 13.12 23.50
N ILE A 9 8.62 12.14 23.98
CA ILE A 9 8.65 10.76 23.46
C ILE A 9 8.11 10.69 22.03
N PHE A 10 7.00 11.36 21.75
CA PHE A 10 6.42 11.38 20.39
C PHE A 10 7.27 12.20 19.42
N HIS A 11 7.92 13.26 19.92
CA HIS A 11 8.87 14.04 19.15
C HIS A 11 10.12 13.22 18.81
N SER A 12 10.69 12.49 19.76
CA SER A 12 11.86 11.63 19.50
C SER A 12 11.53 10.49 18.54
N LEU A 13 10.35 9.89 18.63
CA LEU A 13 9.87 8.90 17.65
C LEU A 13 9.75 9.49 16.25
N LYS A 14 9.15 10.69 16.13
CA LYS A 14 9.05 11.41 14.86
C LYS A 14 10.43 11.71 14.29
N ALA A 15 11.35 12.22 15.11
CA ALA A 15 12.72 12.54 14.71
C ALA A 15 13.45 11.32 14.13
N ARG A 16 13.32 10.15 14.78
CA ARG A 16 13.90 8.88 14.27
C ARG A 16 13.33 8.49 12.90
N ILE A 17 12.02 8.66 12.68
CA ILE A 17 11.39 8.38 11.39
C ILE A 17 11.90 9.37 10.33
N VAL A 18 11.92 10.66 10.64
CA VAL A 18 12.40 11.72 9.74
C VAL A 18 13.85 11.49 9.33
N GLN A 19 14.73 11.18 10.28
CA GLN A 19 16.14 10.89 10.02
C GLN A 19 16.31 9.73 9.02
N ARG A 20 15.53 8.65 9.16
CA ARG A 20 15.55 7.52 8.21
C ARG A 20 15.03 7.93 6.84
N LEU A 21 13.89 8.65 6.79
CA LEU A 21 13.31 9.11 5.53
C LEU A 21 14.23 10.08 4.78
N GLN A 22 14.96 10.94 5.48
CA GLN A 22 15.96 11.83 4.89
C GLN A 22 17.18 11.04 4.40
N GLY A 23 17.74 10.14 5.22
CA GLY A 23 18.90 9.34 4.84
C GLY A 23 18.67 8.42 3.62
N TRP A 24 17.44 7.98 3.36
CA TRP A 24 17.14 7.18 2.16
C TRP A 24 16.90 7.99 0.88
N LYS A 25 16.80 9.32 0.97
CA LYS A 25 16.59 10.15 -0.23
C LYS A 25 17.81 10.17 -1.15
N GLU A 26 18.98 9.75 -0.68
CA GLU A 26 20.24 10.04 -1.37
C GLU A 26 20.66 9.06 -2.47
N ARG A 27 20.07 7.86 -2.64
CA ARG A 27 20.57 6.92 -3.67
C ARG A 27 19.50 6.02 -4.32
N PHE A 28 19.42 6.06 -5.66
CA PHE A 28 18.97 5.06 -6.66
C PHE A 28 17.82 4.07 -6.35
N LEU A 29 16.92 4.35 -5.42
CA LEU A 29 15.85 3.42 -5.09
C LEU A 29 14.70 3.45 -6.09
N SER A 30 14.38 2.27 -6.64
CA SER A 30 13.15 2.04 -7.38
C SER A 30 11.92 2.23 -6.49
N ARG A 31 10.74 2.44 -7.10
CA ARG A 31 9.46 2.53 -6.38
C ARG A 31 9.21 1.29 -5.50
N ALA A 32 9.56 0.10 -5.98
CA ALA A 32 9.49 -1.13 -5.21
C ALA A 32 10.42 -1.10 -3.99
N GLY A 33 11.68 -0.64 -4.16
CA GLY A 33 12.62 -0.51 -3.04
C GLY A 33 12.14 0.46 -1.96
N ARG A 34 11.53 1.58 -2.36
CA ARG A 34 10.94 2.53 -1.41
C ARG A 34 9.77 1.94 -0.63
N GLU A 35 8.94 1.12 -1.27
CA GLU A 35 7.82 0.44 -0.59
C GLU A 35 8.37 -0.41 0.56
N ILE A 36 9.42 -1.18 0.28
CA ILE A 36 10.07 -2.05 1.26
C ILE A 36 10.59 -1.23 2.44
N LEU A 37 11.36 -0.16 2.20
CA LEU A 37 11.90 0.67 3.30
C LEU A 37 10.82 1.33 4.16
N ILE A 38 9.75 1.81 3.53
CA ILE A 38 8.61 2.38 4.26
C ILE A 38 8.01 1.33 5.19
N LYS A 39 7.72 0.13 4.68
CA LYS A 39 7.05 -0.93 5.45
C LYS A 39 7.96 -1.54 6.52
N ALA A 40 9.19 -1.87 6.15
CA ALA A 40 10.14 -2.57 7.00
C ALA A 40 10.74 -1.68 8.08
N VAL A 41 10.84 -0.37 7.83
CA VAL A 41 11.52 0.55 8.77
C VAL A 41 10.60 1.68 9.21
N ALA A 42 10.11 2.55 8.32
CA ALA A 42 9.37 3.74 8.74
C ALA A 42 8.08 3.40 9.52
N GLN A 43 7.32 2.41 9.05
CA GLN A 43 6.10 1.93 9.71
C GLN A 43 6.39 0.95 10.87
N ALA A 44 7.60 0.39 10.94
CA ALA A 44 8.02 -0.50 12.01
C ALA A 44 8.48 0.26 13.27
N ILE A 45 9.20 1.37 13.11
CA ILE A 45 9.74 2.19 14.22
C ILE A 45 8.70 2.51 15.32
N PRO A 46 7.49 3.00 14.99
CA PRO A 46 6.52 3.34 16.03
C PRO A 46 5.78 2.14 16.63
N THR A 47 5.97 0.91 16.13
CA THR A 47 5.14 -0.26 16.48
C THR A 47 5.16 -0.56 17.97
N TYR A 48 6.33 -0.50 18.62
CA TYR A 48 6.45 -0.72 20.05
C TYR A 48 5.66 0.32 20.85
N ALA A 49 5.83 1.60 20.52
CA ALA A 49 5.11 2.69 21.18
C ALA A 49 3.59 2.60 20.95
N MET A 50 3.16 2.30 19.71
CA MET A 50 1.76 2.09 19.35
C MET A 50 1.14 0.86 20.05
N ASN A 51 1.94 -0.12 20.44
CA ASN A 51 1.44 -1.28 21.17
C ASN A 51 1.12 -0.96 22.64
N CYS A 52 1.66 0.13 23.18
CA CYS A 52 1.43 0.55 24.56
C CYS A 52 0.56 1.81 24.64
N PHE A 53 0.66 2.71 23.68
CA PHE A 53 0.13 4.06 23.78
C PHE A 53 -0.74 4.41 22.58
N LYS A 54 -1.86 5.08 22.85
CA LYS A 54 -2.66 5.74 21.82
C LYS A 54 -1.95 7.00 21.38
N LEU A 55 -1.37 6.97 20.20
CA LEU A 55 -0.72 8.12 19.59
C LEU A 55 -1.81 9.10 19.13
N PRO A 56 -1.58 10.41 19.26
CA PRO A 56 -2.52 11.42 18.75
C PRO A 56 -2.79 11.22 17.25
N LYS A 57 -4.04 11.38 16.83
CA LYS A 57 -4.43 11.24 15.42
C LYS A 57 -3.65 12.20 14.52
N THR A 58 -3.45 13.43 14.98
CA THR A 58 -2.63 14.45 14.32
C THR A 58 -1.19 14.00 14.11
N TRP A 59 -0.57 13.36 15.10
CA TRP A 59 0.77 12.79 14.96
C TRP A 59 0.81 11.69 13.89
N CYS A 60 -0.19 10.80 13.86
CA CYS A 60 -0.29 9.78 12.82
C CYS A 60 -0.45 10.39 11.42
N GLU A 61 -1.26 11.44 11.28
CA GLU A 61 -1.47 12.17 10.02
C GLU A 61 -0.20 12.90 9.56
N GLU A 62 0.56 13.49 10.47
CA GLU A 62 1.86 14.10 10.19
C GLU A 62 2.88 13.08 9.67
N ILE A 63 2.97 11.90 10.32
CA ILE A 63 3.86 10.83 9.87
C ILE A 63 3.41 10.26 8.52
N ASN A 64 2.12 10.01 8.34
CA ASN A 64 1.56 9.59 7.04
C ASN A 64 1.94 10.60 5.94
N SER A 65 1.87 11.90 6.23
CA SER A 65 2.26 12.96 5.29
C SER A 65 3.75 12.97 4.99
N LEU A 66 4.61 12.72 6.00
CA LEU A 66 6.06 12.57 5.81
C LEU A 66 6.38 11.36 4.91
N ILE A 67 5.74 10.22 5.18
CA ILE A 67 5.91 9.00 4.37
C ILE A 67 5.38 9.22 2.95
N ALA A 68 4.23 9.88 2.78
CA ALA A 68 3.68 10.21 1.46
C ALA A 68 4.64 11.09 0.65
N ARG A 69 5.23 12.11 1.28
CA ARG A 69 6.26 12.97 0.65
C ARG A 69 7.48 12.17 0.23
N TYR A 70 7.98 11.27 1.08
CA TYR A 70 9.09 10.40 0.72
C TYR A 70 8.72 9.42 -0.40
N TRP A 71 7.53 8.82 -0.33
CA TRP A 71 7.03 7.90 -1.35
C TRP A 71 7.05 8.60 -2.70
N TRP A 72 6.41 9.76 -2.83
CA TRP A 72 6.30 10.49 -4.10
C TRP A 72 7.57 11.23 -4.53
N GLY A 73 8.41 11.70 -3.60
CA GLY A 73 9.56 12.58 -3.84
C GLY A 73 10.84 11.89 -4.33
N GLN A 74 11.59 12.46 -5.27
CA GLN A 74 12.78 11.83 -5.88
C GLN A 74 14.13 12.50 -5.57
N LYS A 75 14.18 13.83 -5.50
CA LYS A 75 15.36 14.64 -5.13
C LYS A 75 15.06 15.44 -3.86
N ASN A 76 16.08 16.04 -3.26
CA ASN A 76 15.94 16.86 -2.06
C ASN A 76 15.03 18.07 -2.29
N ASP A 77 14.26 18.39 -1.26
CA ASP A 77 13.40 19.57 -1.06
C ASP A 77 12.32 19.95 -2.09
N GLU A 78 12.17 19.23 -3.20
CA GLU A 78 11.10 19.51 -4.15
C GLU A 78 9.72 19.05 -3.63
N ARG A 79 8.77 19.99 -3.51
CA ARG A 79 7.35 19.70 -3.26
C ARG A 79 6.78 18.96 -4.48
N LYS A 80 6.67 17.63 -4.38
CA LYS A 80 6.17 16.79 -5.49
C LYS A 80 4.68 16.51 -5.40
N LEU A 81 4.08 16.33 -6.58
CA LEU A 81 2.68 16.02 -6.76
C LEU A 81 2.34 14.64 -6.18
N HIS A 82 1.39 14.60 -5.26
CA HIS A 82 0.78 13.36 -4.80
C HIS A 82 -0.26 12.91 -5.84
N TRP A 83 0.10 11.90 -6.65
CA TRP A 83 -0.76 11.43 -7.72
C TRP A 83 -2.01 10.70 -7.22
N ILE A 84 -1.86 9.91 -6.16
CA ILE A 84 -2.93 9.07 -5.59
C ILE A 84 -3.08 9.40 -4.10
N ARG A 85 -4.32 9.44 -3.62
CA ARG A 85 -4.66 9.70 -2.20
C ARG A 85 -4.00 8.65 -1.29
N TRP A 86 -3.55 9.09 -0.12
CA TRP A 86 -2.87 8.23 0.85
C TRP A 86 -3.71 7.01 1.26
N ASP A 87 -5.02 7.18 1.46
CA ASP A 87 -5.92 6.08 1.84
C ASP A 87 -5.97 4.96 0.79
N LYS A 88 -5.87 5.29 -0.50
CA LYS A 88 -5.78 4.31 -1.59
C LYS A 88 -4.42 3.59 -1.59
N LEU A 89 -3.34 4.26 -1.20
CA LEU A 89 -2.04 3.59 -0.99
C LEU A 89 -2.08 2.62 0.21
N CYS A 90 -2.90 2.94 1.22
CA CYS A 90 -3.09 2.08 2.38
C CYS A 90 -3.95 0.84 2.12
N THR A 91 -4.68 0.80 1.00
CA THR A 91 -5.48 -0.37 0.63
C THR A 91 -4.56 -1.56 0.34
N ALA A 92 -5.01 -2.78 0.63
CA ALA A 92 -4.21 -3.97 0.43
C ALA A 92 -3.89 -4.18 -1.06
N LYS A 93 -2.76 -4.84 -1.35
CA LYS A 93 -2.35 -5.17 -2.73
C LYS A 93 -3.41 -5.94 -3.52
N PRO A 94 -4.06 -6.99 -2.95
CA PRO A 94 -5.16 -7.67 -3.62
C PRO A 94 -6.36 -6.78 -3.95
N ASP A 95 -6.52 -5.66 -3.25
CA ASP A 95 -7.67 -4.75 -3.41
C ASP A 95 -7.27 -3.47 -4.18
N GLY A 96 -6.11 -3.50 -4.85
CA GLY A 96 -5.63 -2.44 -5.74
C GLY A 96 -4.90 -1.28 -5.07
N GLY A 97 -4.46 -1.42 -3.82
CA GLY A 97 -3.55 -0.46 -3.19
C GLY A 97 -2.09 -0.96 -3.14
N ILE A 98 -1.25 -0.25 -2.37
CA ILE A 98 0.15 -0.62 -2.13
C ILE A 98 0.32 -1.42 -0.83
N GLY A 99 -0.64 -1.31 0.08
CA GLY A 99 -0.64 -1.99 1.38
C GLY A 99 0.19 -1.28 2.43
N PHE A 100 0.34 0.04 2.36
CA PHE A 100 0.84 0.82 3.49
C PHE A 100 -0.16 0.76 4.66
N ARG A 101 0.34 0.80 5.89
CA ARG A 101 -0.55 0.87 7.06
C ARG A 101 -1.02 2.31 7.31
N ASN A 102 -2.31 2.48 7.56
CA ASN A 102 -2.80 3.68 8.25
C ASN A 102 -2.37 3.58 9.72
N LEU A 103 -1.45 4.43 10.15
CA LEU A 103 -0.85 4.36 11.49
C LEU A 103 -1.86 4.50 12.62
N HIS A 104 -2.92 5.30 12.43
CA HIS A 104 -3.95 5.47 13.45
C HIS A 104 -4.77 4.18 13.62
N LEU A 105 -5.26 3.60 12.53
CA LEU A 105 -6.00 2.33 12.59
C LEU A 105 -5.12 1.19 13.11
N PHE A 106 -3.84 1.16 12.70
CA PHE A 106 -2.89 0.16 13.16
C PHE A 106 -2.60 0.28 14.66
N ASN A 107 -2.48 1.51 15.17
CA ASN A 107 -2.34 1.77 16.61
C ASN A 107 -3.57 1.28 17.38
N MET A 108 -4.79 1.58 16.92
CA MET A 108 -6.02 1.08 17.54
C MET A 108 -6.10 -0.45 17.53
N ALA A 109 -5.72 -1.10 16.44
CA ALA A 109 -5.68 -2.56 16.34
C ALA A 109 -4.64 -3.20 17.28
N LEU A 110 -3.49 -2.55 17.50
CA LEU A 110 -2.47 -3.00 18.46
C LEU A 110 -2.95 -2.84 19.92
N LEU A 111 -3.64 -1.75 20.24
CA LEU A 111 -4.23 -1.54 21.56
C LEU A 111 -5.36 -2.55 21.83
N ALA A 112 -6.16 -2.87 20.82
CA ALA A 112 -7.16 -3.94 20.87
C ALA A 112 -6.51 -5.30 21.20
N LYS A 113 -5.33 -5.59 20.64
CA LYS A 113 -4.54 -6.79 21.01
C LYS A 113 -4.22 -6.82 22.50
N GLN A 114 -3.85 -5.69 23.10
CA GLN A 114 -3.56 -5.64 24.54
C GLN A 114 -4.83 -5.85 25.37
N CYS A 115 -5.96 -5.27 24.96
CA CYS A 115 -7.25 -5.53 25.60
C CYS A 115 -7.64 -7.02 25.50
N TRP A 116 -7.44 -7.66 24.34
CA TRP A 116 -7.68 -9.10 24.16
C TRP A 116 -6.82 -9.97 25.08
N ARG A 117 -5.55 -9.60 25.29
CA ARG A 117 -4.67 -10.30 26.24
C ARG A 117 -5.18 -10.20 27.67
N LEU A 118 -5.81 -9.09 28.07
CA LEU A 118 -6.45 -8.96 29.38
C LEU A 118 -7.71 -9.80 29.52
N LEU A 119 -8.35 -10.21 28.42
CA LEU A 119 -9.51 -11.10 28.44
C LEU A 119 -9.12 -12.58 28.60
N GLN A 120 -8.05 -13.01 27.93
CA GLN A 120 -7.69 -14.43 27.87
C GLN A 120 -6.59 -14.84 28.85
N ASN A 121 -5.59 -13.99 29.10
CA ASN A 121 -4.36 -14.39 29.78
C ASN A 121 -4.36 -13.96 31.25
N THR A 122 -5.28 -14.51 32.03
CA THR A 122 -5.49 -14.14 33.45
C THR A 122 -4.30 -14.44 34.37
N GLN A 123 -3.44 -15.38 33.99
CA GLN A 123 -2.24 -15.73 34.76
C GLN A 123 -1.05 -14.79 34.51
N SER A 124 -1.13 -13.93 33.49
CA SER A 124 -0.01 -13.03 33.16
C SER A 124 0.17 -11.93 34.21
N LEU A 125 1.41 -11.51 34.45
CA LEU A 125 1.70 -10.34 35.30
C LEU A 125 0.96 -9.09 34.80
N PHE A 126 0.87 -8.93 33.48
CA PHE A 126 0.11 -7.87 32.85
C PHE A 126 -1.35 -7.86 33.30
N TYR A 127 -2.02 -9.01 33.31
CA TYR A 127 -3.38 -9.11 33.84
C TYR A 127 -3.43 -8.83 35.35
N ARG A 128 -2.61 -9.53 36.15
CA ARG A 128 -2.67 -9.45 37.62
C ARG A 128 -2.50 -8.01 38.14
N VAL A 129 -1.52 -7.28 37.59
CA VAL A 129 -1.25 -5.88 37.96
C VAL A 129 -2.41 -4.96 37.52
N PHE A 130 -2.91 -5.14 36.30
CA PHE A 130 -4.00 -4.29 35.79
C PHE A 130 -5.33 -4.57 36.47
N LYS A 131 -5.62 -5.84 36.77
CA LYS A 131 -6.77 -6.30 37.53
C LYS A 131 -6.78 -5.63 38.91
N ALA A 132 -5.69 -5.75 39.67
CA ALA A 132 -5.60 -5.16 41.00
C ALA A 132 -5.74 -3.63 40.99
N ARG A 133 -5.19 -2.94 39.98
CA ARG A 133 -5.15 -1.48 39.95
C ARG A 133 -6.38 -0.81 39.33
N TYR A 134 -6.93 -1.36 38.25
CA TYR A 134 -7.91 -0.67 37.42
C TYR A 134 -9.28 -1.33 37.36
N PHE A 135 -9.37 -2.65 37.59
CA PHE A 135 -10.66 -3.37 37.54
C PHE A 135 -10.72 -4.49 38.58
N PRO A 136 -10.52 -4.20 39.88
CA PRO A 136 -10.38 -5.23 40.91
C PRO A 136 -11.62 -6.11 41.03
N THR A 137 -12.80 -5.52 40.93
CA THR A 137 -14.09 -6.19 41.14
C THR A 137 -14.82 -6.56 39.84
N CYS A 138 -14.40 -6.04 38.69
CA CYS A 138 -15.12 -6.22 37.41
C CYS A 138 -14.23 -6.79 36.30
N SER A 139 -14.80 -7.11 35.14
CA SER A 139 -14.01 -7.49 33.97
C SER A 139 -13.40 -6.25 33.29
N VAL A 140 -12.42 -6.47 32.40
CA VAL A 140 -11.86 -5.39 31.56
C VAL A 140 -12.93 -4.75 30.64
N MET A 141 -14.01 -5.48 30.33
CA MET A 141 -15.10 -4.98 29.49
C MET A 141 -15.98 -3.97 30.22
N GLU A 142 -16.12 -4.12 31.55
CA GLU A 142 -16.93 -3.24 32.41
C GLU A 142 -16.12 -2.13 33.06
N ALA A 143 -14.79 -2.25 33.04
CA ALA A 143 -13.91 -1.33 33.72
C ALA A 143 -14.11 0.14 33.30
N SER A 144 -14.30 1.05 34.25
CA SER A 144 -14.37 2.48 33.95
C SER A 144 -12.98 3.10 33.91
N LEU A 145 -12.90 4.36 33.48
CA LEU A 145 -11.62 5.06 33.44
C LEU A 145 -11.03 5.27 34.86
N GLY A 146 -11.90 5.49 35.85
CA GLY A 146 -11.52 5.72 37.24
C GLY A 146 -10.82 7.08 37.49
N ASN A 147 -10.39 7.28 38.74
CA ASN A 147 -9.69 8.48 39.19
C ASN A 147 -8.17 8.35 38.97
N ASN A 148 -7.54 9.37 38.38
CA ASN A 148 -6.11 9.40 38.03
C ASN A 148 -5.60 8.19 37.19
N PRO A 149 -6.21 7.90 36.03
CA PRO A 149 -5.80 6.81 35.15
C PRO A 149 -4.42 7.04 34.54
N SER A 150 -3.60 5.98 34.49
CA SER A 150 -2.35 6.03 33.72
C SER A 150 -2.62 6.20 32.23
N PHE A 151 -1.63 6.74 31.52
CA PHE A 151 -1.73 6.90 30.07
C PHE A 151 -1.84 5.56 29.32
N LEU A 152 -1.17 4.52 29.84
CA LEU A 152 -1.27 3.16 29.33
C LEU A 152 -2.71 2.62 29.50
N TRP A 153 -3.35 2.85 30.65
CA TRP A 153 -4.74 2.45 30.89
C TRP A 153 -5.72 3.15 29.96
N ARG A 154 -5.60 4.48 29.80
CA ARG A 154 -6.38 5.26 28.81
C ARG A 154 -6.26 4.68 27.39
N SER A 155 -5.05 4.29 27.02
CA SER A 155 -4.74 3.74 25.70
C SER A 155 -5.36 2.36 25.50
N ILE A 156 -5.24 1.47 26.49
CA ILE A 156 -5.85 0.14 26.45
C ILE A 156 -7.37 0.22 26.38
N LEU A 157 -7.98 1.14 27.16
CA LEU A 157 -9.43 1.36 27.11
C LEU A 157 -9.92 1.82 25.72
N SER A 158 -9.14 2.63 25.00
CA SER A 158 -9.47 2.92 23.60
C SER A 158 -9.41 1.68 22.70
N GLY A 159 -8.52 0.74 22.97
CA GLY A 159 -8.48 -0.55 22.27
C GLY A 159 -9.71 -1.43 22.56
N ARG A 160 -10.35 -1.27 23.73
CA ARG A 160 -11.57 -1.99 24.09
C ARG A 160 -12.73 -1.68 23.16
N GLU A 161 -12.87 -0.43 22.71
CA GLU A 161 -13.91 -0.02 21.76
C GLU A 161 -13.85 -0.84 20.47
N VAL A 162 -12.63 -1.19 20.02
CA VAL A 162 -12.43 -2.05 18.84
C VAL A 162 -12.84 -3.49 19.14
N ILE A 163 -12.55 -3.99 20.34
CA ILE A 163 -12.93 -5.34 20.75
C ILE A 163 -14.45 -5.48 20.81
N GLN A 164 -15.15 -4.50 21.37
CA GLN A 164 -16.62 -4.51 21.52
C GLN A 164 -17.37 -4.68 20.20
N LYS A 165 -16.79 -4.24 19.08
CA LYS A 165 -17.42 -4.33 17.74
C LYS A 165 -17.57 -5.75 17.21
N SER A 166 -16.75 -6.70 17.67
CA SER A 166 -16.78 -8.08 17.14
C SER A 166 -16.35 -9.14 18.16
N LEU A 167 -16.54 -8.83 19.44
CA LEU A 167 -16.44 -9.79 20.53
C LEU A 167 -17.75 -10.59 20.61
N THR A 168 -17.63 -11.91 20.57
CA THR A 168 -18.72 -12.82 20.89
C THR A 168 -18.29 -13.74 22.03
N TRP A 169 -19.25 -14.34 22.74
CA TRP A 169 -18.98 -15.33 23.78
C TRP A 169 -19.45 -16.68 23.30
N VAL A 170 -18.57 -17.68 23.38
CA VAL A 170 -18.88 -19.05 22.98
C VAL A 170 -18.87 -19.93 24.22
N SER A 171 -19.99 -20.58 24.49
CA SER A 171 -20.11 -21.60 25.53
C SER A 171 -19.59 -22.92 24.98
N PRO A 172 -18.47 -23.47 25.50
CA PRO A 172 -18.07 -24.82 25.16
C PRO A 172 -19.08 -25.73 25.89
N GLY A 173 -19.86 -26.54 25.17
CA GLY A 173 -21.00 -27.31 25.69
C GLY A 173 -20.70 -28.36 26.78
N ASN A 174 -19.55 -28.28 27.46
CA ASN A 174 -19.07 -29.14 28.53
C ASN A 174 -19.13 -28.46 29.92
N GLY A 175 -20.08 -27.53 30.13
CA GLY A 175 -20.23 -26.81 31.40
C GLY A 175 -19.09 -25.84 31.74
N ARG A 176 -18.18 -25.56 30.80
CA ARG A 176 -17.12 -24.57 30.99
C ARG A 176 -17.66 -23.16 30.85
N ALA A 177 -17.05 -22.23 31.60
CA ALA A 177 -17.36 -20.81 31.48
C ALA A 177 -17.21 -20.33 30.02
N PRO A 178 -18.10 -19.42 29.55
CA PRO A 178 -18.04 -18.86 28.21
C PRO A 178 -16.67 -18.25 27.93
N ARG A 179 -16.14 -18.48 26.72
CA ARG A 179 -14.85 -17.93 26.30
C ARG A 179 -15.04 -16.82 25.27
N PRO A 180 -14.22 -15.76 25.30
CA PRO A 180 -14.27 -14.71 24.31
C PRO A 180 -13.80 -15.24 22.95
N SER A 181 -14.58 -14.99 21.91
CA SER A 181 -14.33 -15.35 20.52
C SER A 181 -14.39 -14.11 19.62
N TRP A 182 -13.47 -14.04 18.67
CA TRP A 182 -13.35 -12.93 17.72
C TRP A 182 -14.06 -13.28 16.42
N SER A 183 -15.19 -12.62 16.13
CA SER A 183 -16.06 -12.99 15.00
C SER A 183 -15.48 -12.67 13.61
N ARG A 184 -14.31 -12.00 13.53
CA ARG A 184 -13.64 -11.69 12.25
C ARG A 184 -12.62 -12.76 11.82
N THR A 185 -12.62 -13.90 12.49
CA THR A 185 -11.75 -15.06 12.20
C THR A 185 -12.52 -16.35 12.41
N THR A 186 -12.27 -17.34 11.55
CA THR A 186 -12.97 -18.65 11.60
C THR A 186 -12.69 -19.43 12.87
N ASN A 187 -11.47 -19.33 13.41
CA ASN A 187 -11.07 -20.00 14.65
C ASN A 187 -11.37 -19.18 15.92
N GLY A 188 -12.05 -18.04 15.81
CA GLY A 188 -12.34 -17.16 16.94
C GLY A 188 -11.11 -16.46 17.56
N SER A 189 -9.93 -16.53 16.93
CA SER A 189 -8.71 -15.94 17.46
C SER A 189 -8.54 -14.47 17.06
N PHE A 190 -8.21 -13.61 18.02
CA PHE A 190 -7.91 -12.23 17.70
C PHE A 190 -6.57 -12.10 16.96
N THR A 191 -6.57 -11.37 15.84
CA THR A 191 -5.33 -10.93 15.18
C THR A 191 -5.36 -9.43 14.94
N VAL A 192 -4.20 -8.79 15.01
CA VAL A 192 -4.07 -7.35 14.70
C VAL A 192 -4.51 -7.08 13.26
N GLN A 193 -4.26 -8.02 12.35
CA GLN A 193 -4.66 -7.90 10.95
C GLN A 193 -6.17 -7.89 10.80
N SER A 194 -6.92 -8.81 11.43
CA SER A 194 -8.38 -8.85 11.31
C SER A 194 -9.04 -7.64 11.97
N ALA A 195 -8.51 -7.16 13.09
CA ALA A 195 -8.96 -5.90 13.71
C ALA A 195 -8.66 -4.67 12.84
N TYR A 196 -7.47 -4.60 12.23
CA TYR A 196 -7.13 -3.51 11.31
C TYR A 196 -8.07 -3.50 10.08
N VAL A 197 -8.36 -4.68 9.51
CA VAL A 197 -9.27 -4.82 8.36
C VAL A 197 -10.68 -4.35 8.72
N LEU A 198 -11.20 -4.71 9.91
CA LEU A 198 -12.47 -4.22 10.44
C LEU A 198 -12.52 -2.69 10.48
N LEU A 199 -11.52 -2.06 11.12
CA LEU A 199 -11.46 -0.60 11.23
C LEU A 199 -11.33 0.08 9.85
N ALA A 200 -10.56 -0.52 8.95
CA ALA A 200 -10.38 -0.01 7.60
C ALA A 200 -11.64 -0.18 6.73
N SER A 201 -12.44 -1.23 6.92
CA SER A 201 -13.75 -1.36 6.24
C SER A 201 -14.73 -0.32 6.73
N GLU A 202 -14.82 -0.08 8.04
CA GLU A 202 -15.72 0.93 8.61
C GLU A 202 -15.35 2.34 8.15
N GLN A 203 -14.06 2.69 8.18
CA GLN A 203 -13.60 3.99 7.71
C GLN A 203 -13.93 4.20 6.22
N ARG A 204 -13.87 3.14 5.40
CA ARG A 204 -14.24 3.21 3.98
C ARG A 204 -15.74 3.40 3.80
N GLY A 205 -16.57 2.62 4.50
CA GLY A 205 -18.03 2.76 4.43
C GLY A 205 -18.52 4.15 4.88
N ALA A 206 -17.81 4.79 5.81
CA ALA A 206 -18.13 6.15 6.25
C ALA A 206 -17.72 7.25 5.25
N ILE A 207 -16.73 7.01 4.37
CA ILE A 207 -16.18 8.01 3.44
C ILE A 207 -16.73 7.83 2.01
N SER A 208 -17.07 6.61 1.63
CA SER A 208 -17.58 6.27 0.31
C SER A 208 -18.60 5.13 0.45
N GLY A 209 -19.81 5.32 -0.04
CA GLY A 209 -20.75 4.20 -0.23
C GLY A 209 -20.04 3.06 -0.96
N GLU A 210 -20.26 1.81 -0.52
CA GLU A 210 -19.51 0.66 -0.99
C GLU A 210 -19.58 0.54 -2.53
N CYS A 211 -18.47 0.74 -3.22
CA CYS A 211 -18.42 0.47 -4.65
C CYS A 211 -18.11 -1.02 -4.87
N SER A 212 -19.10 -1.77 -5.36
CA SER A 212 -19.02 -3.20 -5.74
C SER A 212 -17.83 -3.52 -6.65
N ASN A 213 -17.36 -2.51 -7.40
CA ASN A 213 -16.27 -2.62 -8.38
C ASN A 213 -14.91 -3.01 -7.76
N VAL A 214 -14.66 -2.69 -6.48
CA VAL A 214 -13.38 -3.04 -5.81
C VAL A 214 -13.26 -4.55 -5.55
N GLN A 215 -14.37 -5.22 -5.24
CA GLN A 215 -14.37 -6.68 -5.02
C GLN A 215 -14.18 -7.43 -6.35
N GLY A 216 -14.80 -6.94 -7.44
CA GLY A 216 -14.68 -7.50 -8.78
C GLY A 216 -13.25 -7.50 -9.32
N LEU A 217 -12.41 -6.54 -8.94
CA LEU A 217 -11.03 -6.41 -9.44
C LEU A 217 -9.99 -7.19 -8.63
N ARG A 218 -10.40 -7.93 -7.59
CA ARG A 218 -9.45 -8.61 -6.70
C ARG A 218 -8.63 -9.68 -7.41
N TRP A 219 -9.22 -10.40 -8.36
CA TRP A 219 -8.53 -11.40 -9.18
C TRP A 219 -7.40 -10.76 -10.00
N PHE A 220 -7.65 -9.58 -10.58
CA PHE A 220 -6.74 -8.84 -11.44
C PHE A 220 -5.51 -8.39 -10.65
N TRP A 221 -5.72 -7.74 -9.51
CA TRP A 221 -4.61 -7.29 -8.67
C TRP A 221 -3.80 -8.45 -8.10
N LYS A 222 -4.45 -9.52 -7.66
CA LYS A 222 -3.75 -10.75 -7.24
C LYS A 222 -2.87 -11.30 -8.38
N LYS A 223 -3.37 -11.32 -9.62
CA LYS A 223 -2.61 -11.77 -10.80
C LYS A 223 -1.41 -10.85 -11.05
N LEU A 224 -1.60 -9.52 -11.11
CA LEU A 224 -0.52 -8.53 -11.29
C LEU A 224 0.62 -8.68 -10.28
N TRP A 225 0.29 -8.76 -8.99
CA TRP A 225 1.32 -8.84 -7.96
C TRP A 225 2.05 -10.19 -7.93
N LYS A 226 1.42 -11.26 -8.44
CA LYS A 226 2.02 -12.61 -8.57
C LYS A 226 2.85 -12.81 -9.83
N LEU A 227 2.73 -11.94 -10.85
CA LEU A 227 3.49 -12.09 -12.11
C LEU A 227 5.00 -12.26 -11.87
N PRO A 228 5.70 -13.11 -12.64
CA PRO A 228 7.14 -13.32 -12.52
C PRO A 228 7.93 -12.21 -13.24
N ILE A 229 7.77 -10.97 -12.77
CA ILE A 229 8.45 -9.77 -13.31
C ILE A 229 9.05 -8.91 -12.19
N PRO A 230 10.05 -8.07 -12.48
CA PRO A 230 10.62 -7.14 -11.51
C PRO A 230 9.57 -6.28 -10.80
N GLY A 231 9.75 -6.05 -9.50
CA GLY A 231 8.83 -5.23 -8.70
C GLY A 231 8.63 -3.81 -9.28
N LYS A 232 9.67 -3.20 -9.85
CA LYS A 232 9.58 -1.88 -10.51
C LYS A 232 8.54 -1.85 -11.63
N ILE A 233 8.40 -2.93 -12.40
CA ILE A 233 7.43 -3.04 -13.50
C ILE A 233 6.01 -3.23 -12.93
N LYS A 234 5.84 -4.04 -11.88
CA LYS A 234 4.54 -4.19 -11.20
C LYS A 234 4.02 -2.85 -10.68
N HIS A 235 4.89 -2.05 -10.05
CA HIS A 235 4.54 -0.71 -9.60
C HIS A 235 4.22 0.23 -10.76
N PHE A 236 4.98 0.16 -11.85
CA PHE A 236 4.71 0.95 -13.04
C PHE A 236 3.33 0.63 -13.63
N LEU A 237 3.00 -0.65 -13.80
CA LEU A 237 1.68 -1.08 -14.29
C LEU A 237 0.55 -0.66 -13.34
N TRP A 238 0.74 -0.80 -12.03
CA TRP A 238 -0.22 -0.28 -11.06
C TRP A 238 -0.41 1.23 -11.19
N ARG A 239 0.65 1.99 -11.49
CA ARG A 239 0.56 3.43 -11.73
C ARG A 239 -0.14 3.78 -13.04
N ALA A 240 0.13 3.02 -14.10
CA ALA A 240 -0.52 3.16 -15.40
C ALA A 240 -2.03 2.95 -15.25
N TYR A 241 -2.44 1.87 -14.57
CA TYR A 241 -3.84 1.56 -14.31
C TYR A 241 -4.58 2.67 -13.56
N ASN A 242 -3.92 3.33 -12.60
CA ASN A 242 -4.53 4.39 -11.78
C ASN A 242 -4.31 5.80 -12.38
N GLU A 243 -3.99 5.93 -13.67
CA GLU A 243 -3.74 7.21 -14.36
C GLU A 243 -2.80 8.15 -13.58
N SER A 244 -1.74 7.57 -13.02
CA SER A 244 -0.79 8.27 -12.13
C SER A 244 0.61 8.41 -12.74
N LEU A 245 0.76 8.08 -14.01
CA LEU A 245 1.97 8.35 -14.78
C LEU A 245 2.03 9.83 -15.18
N PRO A 246 3.23 10.44 -15.17
CA PRO A 246 3.43 11.84 -15.52
C PRO A 246 3.40 12.05 -17.04
N THR A 247 2.28 11.71 -17.68
CA THR A 247 2.02 12.06 -19.09
C THR A 247 1.66 13.55 -19.19
N LEU A 248 1.80 14.17 -20.36
CA LEU A 248 1.51 15.59 -20.55
C LEU A 248 0.03 15.88 -20.33
N LEU A 249 -0.89 14.98 -20.71
CA LEU A 249 -2.30 15.14 -20.37
C LEU A 249 -2.53 15.18 -18.85
N ASN A 250 -1.89 14.29 -18.10
CA ASN A 250 -2.00 14.25 -16.64
C ASN A 250 -1.33 15.46 -15.96
N LEU A 251 -0.22 15.96 -16.51
CA LEU A 251 0.43 17.18 -16.06
C LEU A 251 -0.38 18.43 -16.41
N TYR A 252 -1.04 18.46 -17.56
CA TYR A 252 -1.94 19.52 -18.01
C TYR A 252 -3.18 19.62 -17.13
N LYS A 253 -3.84 18.49 -16.84
CA LYS A 253 -4.96 18.40 -15.88
C LYS A 253 -4.60 18.95 -14.49
N ARG A 254 -3.31 18.89 -14.13
CA ARG A 254 -2.76 19.39 -12.86
C ARG A 254 -2.20 20.81 -12.96
N LYS A 255 -2.36 21.48 -14.10
CA LYS A 255 -1.87 22.84 -14.40
C LYS A 255 -0.35 23.00 -14.25
N ILE A 256 0.40 21.91 -14.50
CA ILE A 256 1.87 21.89 -14.48
C ILE A 256 2.42 22.10 -15.90
N SER A 257 1.80 21.46 -16.89
CA SER A 257 2.11 21.66 -18.31
C SER A 257 1.13 22.63 -18.95
N LYS A 258 1.58 23.38 -19.96
CA LYS A 258 0.74 24.26 -20.78
C LYS A 258 -0.01 23.54 -21.89
N SER A 259 0.48 22.37 -22.31
CA SER A 259 -0.10 21.55 -23.38
C SER A 259 -0.20 20.09 -22.94
N SER A 260 -1.25 19.42 -23.40
CA SER A 260 -1.49 17.98 -23.29
C SER A 260 -0.99 17.19 -24.50
N THR A 261 -0.65 17.85 -25.60
CA THR A 261 -0.28 17.23 -26.87
C THR A 261 1.01 16.42 -26.76
N CYS A 262 1.02 15.23 -27.37
CA CYS A 262 2.18 14.35 -27.40
C CYS A 262 3.36 14.97 -28.16
N VAL A 263 4.52 15.03 -27.50
CA VAL A 263 5.76 15.59 -28.11
C VAL A 263 6.35 14.70 -29.21
N ILE A 264 5.98 13.42 -29.25
CA ILE A 264 6.48 12.47 -30.25
C ILE A 264 5.67 12.59 -31.53
N CYS A 265 4.35 12.39 -31.48
CA CYS A 265 3.52 12.40 -32.68
C CYS A 265 2.97 13.79 -33.04
N LYS A 266 2.86 14.70 -32.06
CA LYS A 266 2.29 16.05 -32.21
C LYS A 266 0.85 16.10 -32.73
N GLN A 267 0.12 14.98 -32.68
CA GLN A 267 -1.23 14.84 -33.25
C GLN A 267 -2.32 14.70 -32.19
N GLU A 268 -2.08 13.88 -31.16
CA GLU A 268 -3.06 13.55 -30.13
C GLU A 268 -2.58 13.99 -28.74
N ASP A 269 -3.50 14.00 -27.78
CA ASP A 269 -3.18 14.18 -26.36
C ASP A 269 -2.39 12.98 -25.81
N ASP A 270 -1.34 13.28 -25.05
CA ASP A 270 -0.47 12.29 -24.40
C ASP A 270 -1.15 11.75 -23.13
N SER A 271 -2.16 10.92 -23.34
CA SER A 271 -2.78 10.07 -22.31
C SER A 271 -1.91 8.84 -22.01
N THR A 272 -2.22 8.10 -20.95
CA THR A 272 -1.55 6.81 -20.67
C THR A 272 -1.78 5.80 -21.80
N THR A 273 -3.02 5.71 -22.31
CA THR A 273 -3.35 4.85 -23.46
C THR A 273 -2.55 5.25 -24.70
N HIS A 274 -2.47 6.56 -24.99
CA HIS A 274 -1.70 7.06 -26.13
C HIS A 274 -0.21 6.73 -25.96
N ALA A 275 0.38 7.10 -24.83
CA ALA A 275 1.81 6.92 -24.56
C ALA A 275 2.28 5.46 -24.63
N LEU A 276 1.43 4.49 -24.25
CA LEU A 276 1.81 3.09 -24.11
C LEU A 276 1.29 2.17 -25.22
N TRP A 277 0.29 2.59 -25.99
CA TRP A 277 -0.38 1.76 -26.99
C TRP A 277 -0.53 2.48 -28.34
N GLN A 278 -1.14 3.68 -28.35
CA GLN A 278 -1.64 4.28 -29.61
C GLN A 278 -0.62 5.18 -30.33
N CYS A 279 0.36 5.72 -29.61
CA CYS A 279 1.40 6.56 -30.17
C CYS A 279 2.17 5.80 -31.26
N PRO A 280 2.55 6.42 -32.39
CA PRO A 280 3.40 5.79 -33.42
C PRO A 280 4.65 5.10 -32.87
N LEU A 281 5.32 5.67 -31.86
CA LEU A 281 6.45 5.03 -31.18
C LEU A 281 6.05 3.67 -30.56
N ALA A 282 4.93 3.64 -29.84
CA ALA A 282 4.42 2.43 -29.20
C ALA A 282 3.95 1.41 -30.24
N ARG A 283 3.17 1.85 -31.24
CA ARG A 283 2.66 1.02 -32.33
C ARG A 283 3.78 0.31 -33.08
N ASN A 284 4.84 1.02 -33.42
CA ASN A 284 5.97 0.45 -34.15
C ASN A 284 6.69 -0.62 -33.30
N ALA A 285 6.82 -0.41 -31.98
CA ALA A 285 7.37 -1.43 -31.09
C ALA A 285 6.43 -2.65 -30.97
N TRP A 286 5.12 -2.44 -30.87
CA TRP A 286 4.13 -3.52 -30.81
C TRP A 286 4.03 -4.32 -32.12
N ALA A 287 4.26 -3.68 -33.27
CA ALA A 287 4.26 -4.34 -34.57
C ALA A 287 5.37 -5.41 -34.71
N LEU A 288 6.45 -5.29 -33.92
CA LEU A 288 7.54 -6.27 -33.88
C LEU A 288 7.29 -7.42 -32.90
N VAL A 289 6.33 -7.29 -31.98
CA VAL A 289 5.99 -8.36 -31.03
C VAL A 289 5.25 -9.45 -31.79
N GLN A 290 5.80 -10.67 -31.81
CA GLN A 290 5.15 -11.80 -32.48
C GLN A 290 3.92 -12.28 -31.70
N GLY A 291 2.89 -12.73 -32.41
CA GLY A 291 1.73 -13.41 -31.83
C GLY A 291 0.47 -12.55 -31.66
N ARG A 292 -0.36 -12.89 -30.66
CA ARG A 292 -1.72 -12.32 -30.52
C ARG A 292 -1.73 -10.81 -30.24
N VAL A 293 -0.71 -10.29 -29.58
CA VAL A 293 -0.63 -8.85 -29.22
C VAL A 293 -0.52 -7.98 -30.48
N GLN A 294 0.23 -8.43 -31.49
CA GLN A 294 0.41 -7.74 -32.77
C GLN A 294 -0.91 -7.47 -33.49
N LYS A 295 -1.88 -8.38 -33.34
CA LYS A 295 -3.15 -8.40 -34.05
C LYS A 295 -4.26 -7.62 -33.33
N LEU A 296 -3.95 -7.02 -32.18
CA LEU A 296 -4.94 -6.29 -31.40
C LEU A 296 -5.27 -4.94 -32.07
N PRO A 297 -6.55 -4.51 -32.00
CA PRO A 297 -6.92 -3.21 -32.51
C PRO A 297 -6.22 -2.09 -31.73
N ASN A 298 -5.88 -1.03 -32.45
CA ASN A 298 -5.21 0.14 -31.85
C ASN A 298 -6.20 1.12 -31.17
N GLN A 299 -7.50 0.95 -31.41
CA GLN A 299 -8.53 1.79 -30.81
C GLN A 299 -8.95 1.20 -29.47
N VAL A 300 -8.53 1.88 -28.41
CA VAL A 300 -8.88 1.54 -27.03
C VAL A 300 -9.22 2.84 -26.31
N GLU A 301 -10.31 2.86 -25.55
CA GLU A 301 -10.75 4.04 -24.81
C GLU A 301 -9.87 4.28 -23.56
N GLU A 302 -9.85 3.32 -22.63
CA GLU A 302 -9.13 3.46 -21.36
C GLU A 302 -8.10 2.35 -21.16
N PHE A 303 -6.88 2.74 -20.77
CA PHE A 303 -5.79 1.80 -20.50
C PHE A 303 -6.13 0.82 -19.36
N SER A 304 -6.92 1.24 -18.37
CA SER A 304 -7.33 0.38 -17.25
C SER A 304 -8.24 -0.78 -17.70
N GLY A 305 -9.20 -0.52 -18.60
CA GLY A 305 -10.06 -1.53 -19.21
C GLY A 305 -9.28 -2.44 -20.15
N PHE A 306 -8.39 -1.86 -20.97
CA PHE A 306 -7.48 -2.62 -21.82
C PHE A 306 -6.61 -3.60 -21.04
N MET A 307 -5.99 -3.11 -19.96
CA MET A 307 -5.11 -3.91 -19.13
C MET A 307 -5.88 -5.06 -18.46
N GLN A 308 -7.13 -4.84 -18.04
CA GLN A 308 -7.97 -5.93 -17.52
C GLN A 308 -8.23 -6.99 -18.58
N TRP A 309 -8.61 -6.58 -19.80
CA TRP A 309 -8.85 -7.50 -20.91
C TRP A 309 -7.59 -8.32 -21.25
N ILE A 310 -6.42 -7.68 -21.34
CA ILE A 310 -5.13 -8.36 -21.54
C ILE A 310 -4.90 -9.39 -20.43
N PHE A 311 -5.13 -9.01 -19.16
CA PHE A 311 -4.93 -9.91 -18.03
C PHE A 311 -5.92 -11.08 -17.99
N MET A 312 -7.11 -10.96 -18.58
CA MET A 312 -8.05 -12.08 -18.72
C MET A 312 -7.66 -13.04 -19.85
N ASN A 313 -7.15 -12.51 -20.97
CA ASN A 313 -7.01 -13.27 -22.21
C ASN A 313 -5.62 -13.87 -22.47
N PHE A 314 -4.61 -13.50 -21.68
CA PHE A 314 -3.23 -13.93 -21.87
C PHE A 314 -2.69 -14.77 -20.71
N THR A 315 -1.75 -15.67 -21.06
CA THR A 315 -1.02 -16.54 -20.12
C THR A 315 -0.05 -15.74 -19.26
N SER A 316 0.43 -16.31 -18.15
CA SER A 316 1.35 -15.59 -17.25
C SER A 316 2.68 -15.21 -17.91
N ASP A 317 3.22 -16.04 -18.82
CA ASP A 317 4.45 -15.74 -19.55
C ASP A 317 4.23 -14.62 -20.58
N ALA A 318 3.18 -14.72 -21.38
CA ALA A 318 2.84 -13.67 -22.35
C ALA A 318 2.56 -12.33 -21.65
N LEU A 319 1.96 -12.35 -20.45
CA LEU A 319 1.77 -11.15 -19.63
C LEU A 319 3.08 -10.57 -19.10
N ALA A 320 4.07 -11.41 -18.81
CA ALA A 320 5.38 -10.96 -18.36
C ALA A 320 6.13 -10.23 -19.49
N GLU A 321 6.08 -10.77 -20.70
CA GLU A 321 6.63 -10.15 -21.91
C GLU A 321 5.90 -8.85 -22.23
N TRP A 322 4.57 -8.87 -22.30
CA TRP A 322 3.75 -7.67 -22.50
C TRP A 322 4.10 -6.58 -21.50
N ALA A 323 4.17 -6.92 -20.21
CA ALA A 323 4.52 -5.96 -19.15
C ALA A 323 5.90 -5.32 -19.34
N ALA A 324 6.87 -6.08 -19.83
CA ALA A 324 8.23 -5.60 -20.06
C ALA A 324 8.35 -4.73 -21.33
N VAL A 325 7.58 -5.04 -22.37
CA VAL A 325 7.48 -4.19 -23.57
C VAL A 325 6.80 -2.87 -23.24
N VAL A 326 5.66 -2.87 -22.53
CA VAL A 326 5.00 -1.62 -22.06
C VAL A 326 5.99 -0.77 -21.24
N TRP A 327 6.75 -1.39 -20.34
CA TRP A 327 7.78 -0.70 -19.55
C TRP A 327 8.89 -0.11 -20.41
N SER A 328 9.32 -0.82 -21.45
CA SER A 328 10.40 -0.37 -22.34
C SER A 328 9.95 0.75 -23.25
N ILE A 329 8.70 0.71 -23.76
CA ILE A 329 8.06 1.82 -24.48
C ILE A 329 8.02 3.07 -23.61
N TRP A 330 7.60 2.94 -22.34
CA TRP A 330 7.59 4.07 -21.41
C TRP A 330 8.99 4.67 -21.20
N ASN A 331 10.02 3.84 -21.08
CA ASN A 331 11.40 4.33 -20.92
C ASN A 331 11.92 4.99 -22.20
N ALA A 332 11.64 4.42 -23.37
CA ALA A 332 12.00 5.00 -24.66
C ALA A 332 11.32 6.37 -24.87
N ARG A 333 10.03 6.46 -24.55
CA ARG A 333 9.28 7.73 -24.52
C ARG A 333 9.97 8.74 -23.60
N ASN A 334 10.29 8.37 -22.36
CA ASN A 334 10.92 9.31 -21.42
C ASN A 334 12.32 9.73 -21.86
N LYS A 335 13.08 8.82 -22.48
CA LYS A 335 14.38 9.13 -23.06
C LYS A 335 14.26 10.19 -24.16
N PHE A 336 13.24 10.06 -25.02
CA PHE A 336 12.94 11.10 -26.00
C PHE A 336 12.50 12.42 -25.34
N VAL A 337 11.57 12.36 -24.38
CA VAL A 337 11.03 13.56 -23.71
C VAL A 337 12.10 14.35 -22.95
N HIS A 338 13.08 13.67 -22.33
CA HIS A 338 14.07 14.31 -21.46
C HIS A 338 15.44 14.51 -22.10
N GLU A 339 15.82 13.66 -23.04
CA GLU A 339 17.15 13.65 -23.66
C GLU A 339 17.10 13.87 -25.19
N GLY A 340 15.91 13.98 -25.79
CA GLY A 340 15.74 14.09 -27.24
C GLY A 340 16.13 12.83 -28.02
N CYS A 341 16.45 11.73 -27.33
CA CYS A 341 16.94 10.50 -27.95
C CYS A 341 15.79 9.55 -28.29
N GLN A 342 15.50 9.40 -29.59
CA GLN A 342 14.52 8.43 -30.10
C GLN A 342 15.19 7.07 -30.31
N LEU A 343 14.69 6.04 -29.61
CA LEU A 343 15.17 4.67 -29.78
C LEU A 343 14.44 3.99 -30.94
N PRO A 344 15.14 3.17 -31.75
CA PRO A 344 14.50 2.37 -32.79
C PRO A 344 13.61 1.29 -32.15
N PRO A 345 12.47 0.94 -32.78
CA PRO A 345 11.50 -0.04 -32.25
C PRO A 345 12.11 -1.39 -31.87
N GLU A 346 13.09 -1.87 -32.64
CA GLU A 346 13.81 -3.13 -32.42
C GLU A 346 14.54 -3.10 -31.07
N LEU A 347 15.20 -1.99 -30.76
CA LEU A 347 15.93 -1.81 -29.51
C LEU A 347 14.96 -1.69 -28.32
N ILE A 348 13.79 -1.08 -28.51
CA ILE A 348 12.74 -1.02 -27.48
C ILE A 348 12.28 -2.43 -27.12
N LEU A 349 12.02 -3.27 -28.13
CA LEU A 349 11.61 -4.65 -27.93
C LEU A 349 12.71 -5.49 -27.27
N LEU A 350 13.95 -5.40 -27.76
CA LEU A 350 15.12 -6.08 -27.21
C LEU A 350 15.32 -5.74 -25.73
N ASN A 351 15.22 -4.46 -25.36
CA ASN A 351 15.31 -4.03 -23.96
C ASN A 351 14.20 -4.66 -23.09
N GLY A 352 12.98 -4.79 -23.62
CA GLY A 352 11.88 -5.42 -22.90
C GLY A 352 12.11 -6.91 -22.66
N VAL A 353 12.47 -7.64 -23.71
CA VAL A 353 12.73 -9.08 -23.64
C VAL A 353 13.92 -9.38 -22.71
N ALA A 354 15.00 -8.60 -22.81
CA ALA A 354 16.16 -8.71 -21.93
C ALA A 354 15.77 -8.61 -20.46
N VAL A 355 14.92 -7.64 -20.08
CA VAL A 355 14.51 -7.47 -18.68
C VAL A 355 13.75 -8.68 -18.12
N VAL A 356 12.95 -9.38 -18.93
CA VAL A 356 12.26 -10.60 -18.50
C VAL A 356 13.25 -11.75 -18.36
N ARG A 357 14.14 -11.91 -19.35
CA ARG A 357 15.18 -12.94 -19.34
C ARG A 357 16.09 -12.80 -18.11
N ASP A 358 16.68 -11.62 -17.93
CA ASP A 358 17.59 -11.33 -16.81
C ASP A 358 16.90 -11.56 -15.45
N TYR A 359 15.60 -11.26 -15.36
CA TYR A 359 14.82 -11.54 -14.15
C TYR A 359 14.60 -13.04 -13.90
N LYS A 360 14.32 -13.82 -14.96
CA LYS A 360 14.16 -15.28 -14.86
C LYS A 360 15.48 -15.93 -14.43
N GLU A 361 16.61 -15.51 -15.02
CA GLU A 361 17.96 -15.98 -14.68
C GLU A 361 18.37 -15.63 -13.25
N ALA A 362 18.16 -14.39 -12.81
CA ALA A 362 18.47 -13.99 -11.43
C ALA A 362 17.66 -14.79 -10.39
N LYS A 363 16.42 -15.17 -10.74
CA LYS A 363 15.55 -15.94 -9.84
C LYS A 363 15.90 -17.42 -9.80
N SER A 364 16.32 -18.01 -10.92
CA SER A 364 16.78 -19.41 -10.93
C SER A 364 18.09 -19.56 -10.14
N ALA A 365 19.01 -18.61 -10.25
CA ALA A 365 20.26 -18.60 -9.48
C ALA A 365 20.01 -18.53 -7.95
N GLN A 366 19.00 -17.78 -7.50
CA GLN A 366 18.61 -17.71 -6.09
C GLN A 366 17.95 -18.98 -5.54
N CYS A 367 17.45 -19.88 -6.40
CA CYS A 367 16.86 -21.16 -5.97
C CYS A 367 17.90 -22.29 -5.87
N MET A 368 19.12 -22.09 -6.36
CA MET A 368 20.23 -23.05 -6.26
C MET A 368 21.14 -22.79 -5.05
N GLN A 369 20.89 -21.72 -4.29
CA GLN A 369 21.53 -21.38 -3.01
C GLN A 369 20.51 -21.56 -1.89
#